data_AF-A0A964FKL0-F1
#
_entry.id   AF-A0A964FKL0-F1
#
_cell.length_a   1.000
_cell.length_b   1.000
_cell.length_c   1.000
_cell.angle_alpha   90.00
_cell.angle_beta   90.00
_cell.angle_gamma   90.00
#
_symmetry.space_group_name_H-M   'P 1'
#
loop_
_entity.id
_entity.type
_entity.pdbx_description
1 polymer ?
#
loop_
_entity_poly.entity_id
_entity_poly.type
_entity_poly.pdbx_seq_one_letter_code
_entity_poly.pdbx_strand_id
1 'polypeptide(L)'
;MPSQDVSSQSQTQESKVLPTLTNNILPEAREAQPSRSKSPQPTAQLQKSELTVFAAQEIIYKFFIYHINNSEPEISLQEFKKIFIELIAPVNPTLIQSLYTIIEFNSQQEFNNLFKRCCYILLNNWISNKQYQLARELITIISEITLSEPQADNILKRLKVSLRKFVSSQDYENIKLFVLKYGDYQPVEKHWTSRYQPYLLATQYLDTKNTLEARQTAKLLSQKLKDKYKFDLAMYTSRSQSAAFKLKNSHNPTLLGEEALRLIKIILVNRGSLNYRSLANIFITQSQNITYKQFKESLIKYLCYYHEKKNSSDIYHQELINSLDNFHPQNDEESLNSSLLLRTCNYLIKCLTVENSGEPTALFLIFATQLNPLMLAILMLKLILISPYSQTYLELCFARLIEYYQDNSAAECQWLIKFLEVCQIALTIYGDNVQYNLVNMSDKHQEEQLFIDLNNCRVFSQHKQISKDRD
;
A
#
# COMPACT_ATOMS: atom_id res chain seq x y z
N MET A 1 12.76 -29.18 -54.94
CA MET A 1 13.95 -28.41 -55.40
C MET A 1 13.52 -27.64 -56.64
N PRO A 2 13.85 -26.34 -56.83
CA PRO A 2 14.76 -25.45 -56.07
C PRO A 2 13.95 -24.52 -55.11
N SER A 3 14.42 -24.00 -53.97
CA SER A 3 15.69 -23.37 -53.53
C SER A 3 15.89 -21.96 -54.08
N GLN A 4 15.29 -20.97 -53.41
CA GLN A 4 15.79 -19.59 -53.38
C GLN A 4 15.73 -19.05 -51.94
N ASP A 5 16.92 -18.72 -51.46
CA ASP A 5 17.24 -18.05 -50.21
C ASP A 5 16.73 -16.61 -50.20
N VAL A 6 16.08 -16.21 -49.10
CA VAL A 6 16.03 -14.79 -48.68
C VAL A 6 16.34 -14.74 -47.20
N SER A 7 17.55 -14.26 -46.91
CA SER A 7 18.02 -13.79 -45.62
C SER A 7 17.22 -12.55 -45.21
N SER A 8 16.56 -12.60 -44.05
CA SER A 8 16.00 -11.42 -43.39
C SER A 8 16.56 -11.33 -41.97
N GLN A 9 17.54 -10.46 -41.81
CA GLN A 9 18.04 -10.00 -40.52
C GLN A 9 16.92 -9.30 -39.74
N SER A 10 16.54 -9.88 -38.61
CA SER A 10 15.65 -9.26 -37.64
C SER A 10 16.42 -8.22 -36.81
N GLN A 11 16.25 -6.94 -37.15
CA GLN A 11 16.60 -5.82 -36.27
C GLN A 11 15.51 -5.68 -35.20
N THR A 12 15.90 -5.98 -33.95
CA THR A 12 15.09 -5.76 -32.76
C THR A 12 15.03 -4.25 -32.50
N GLN A 13 13.89 -3.60 -32.79
CA GLN A 13 13.64 -2.23 -32.34
C GLN A 13 13.28 -2.26 -30.84
N GLU A 14 14.18 -1.70 -30.03
CA GLU A 14 13.99 -1.44 -28.60
C GLU A 14 12.79 -0.51 -28.37
N SER A 15 11.89 -0.97 -27.50
CA SER A 15 10.75 -0.21 -27.03
C SER A 15 11.19 0.98 -26.16
N LYS A 16 10.75 2.17 -26.57
CA LYS A 16 10.94 3.47 -25.91
C LYS A 16 10.62 3.42 -24.41
N VAL A 17 11.65 3.69 -23.62
CA VAL A 17 11.62 3.95 -22.17
C VAL A 17 10.94 5.29 -21.90
N LEU A 18 10.04 5.32 -20.89
CA LEU A 18 9.40 6.54 -20.37
C LEU A 18 10.44 7.47 -19.71
N PRO A 19 10.26 8.80 -19.79
CA PRO A 19 11.32 9.76 -19.48
C PRO A 19 11.59 9.93 -17.97
N THR A 20 12.88 9.98 -17.65
CA THR A 20 13.46 10.52 -16.42
C THR A 20 13.08 11.98 -16.24
N LEU A 21 12.39 12.29 -15.14
CA LEU A 21 12.07 13.67 -14.73
C LEU A 21 13.22 14.22 -13.86
N THR A 22 14.13 14.94 -14.50
CA THR A 22 15.07 15.86 -13.86
C THR A 22 14.52 17.29 -13.89
N ASN A 23 14.60 17.94 -12.73
CA ASN A 23 14.60 19.39 -12.46
C ASN A 23 13.37 20.23 -12.82
N ASN A 24 12.79 20.86 -11.78
CA ASN A 24 12.82 22.31 -11.56
C ASN A 24 11.97 22.64 -10.33
N ILE A 25 12.51 23.44 -9.40
CA ILE A 25 11.87 24.52 -8.62
C ILE A 25 12.94 25.01 -7.63
N LEU A 26 13.59 26.12 -7.97
CA LEU A 26 14.21 27.04 -7.02
C LEU A 26 13.62 28.42 -7.37
N PRO A 27 13.10 29.22 -6.42
CA PRO A 27 12.60 30.56 -6.76
C PRO A 27 13.75 31.57 -6.86
N GLU A 28 13.74 32.34 -7.95
CA GLU A 28 14.57 33.51 -8.22
C GLU A 28 14.32 34.63 -7.19
N ALA A 29 15.40 35.18 -6.64
CA ALA A 29 15.39 36.40 -5.85
C ALA A 29 15.43 37.63 -6.77
N ARG A 30 14.52 38.58 -6.52
CA ARG A 30 14.42 39.86 -7.26
C ARG A 30 15.58 40.81 -6.94
N GLU A 31 16.07 41.44 -7.99
CA GLU A 31 17.06 42.52 -7.98
C GLU A 31 16.50 43.83 -7.41
N ALA A 32 17.32 44.54 -6.63
CA ALA A 32 17.20 45.98 -6.41
C ALA A 32 18.61 46.58 -6.17
N GLN A 33 18.96 47.62 -6.94
CA GLN A 33 20.13 48.51 -6.74
C GLN A 33 19.63 49.96 -6.51
N PRO A 34 20.49 50.97 -6.24
CA PRO A 34 21.35 51.13 -5.07
C PRO A 34 21.18 52.54 -4.43
N SER A 35 21.63 52.75 -3.19
CA SER A 35 21.90 54.10 -2.68
C SER A 35 23.14 54.16 -1.78
N ARG A 36 23.99 55.15 -2.08
CA ARG A 36 25.31 55.43 -1.49
C ARG A 36 25.19 55.90 -0.03
N SER A 37 26.06 55.43 0.86
CA SER A 37 27.28 56.17 1.25
C SER A 37 27.97 55.66 2.53
N LYS A 38 29.31 55.70 2.48
CA LYS A 38 30.34 55.73 3.55
C LYS A 38 30.74 54.42 4.26
N SER A 39 31.91 53.96 3.84
CA SER A 39 32.87 53.08 4.54
C SER A 39 33.36 53.69 5.87
N PRO A 40 33.78 52.85 6.85
CA PRO A 40 35.17 52.35 6.85
C PRO A 40 35.32 50.84 7.11
N GLN A 41 36.33 50.24 6.50
CA GLN A 41 36.87 48.89 6.78
C GLN A 41 38.14 49.01 7.67
N PRO A 42 38.73 47.93 8.21
CA PRO A 42 38.16 46.61 8.54
C PRO A 42 38.62 46.10 9.93
N THR A 43 37.77 45.32 10.60
CA THR A 43 38.26 44.30 11.54
C THR A 43 37.76 42.96 11.05
N ALA A 44 38.68 42.20 10.46
CA ALA A 44 38.44 40.85 9.99
C ALA A 44 38.11 39.96 11.20
N GLN A 45 36.82 39.71 11.42
CA GLN A 45 36.36 38.53 12.12
C GLN A 45 35.78 37.58 11.08
N LEU A 46 36.54 36.52 10.78
CA LEU A 46 36.01 35.35 10.10
C LEU A 46 34.86 34.79 10.95
N GLN A 47 33.62 35.16 10.62
CA GLN A 47 32.46 34.40 11.05
C GLN A 47 32.47 33.09 10.25
N LYS A 48 33.03 32.04 10.84
CA LYS A 48 32.75 30.66 10.44
C LYS A 48 31.22 30.52 10.51
N SER A 49 30.55 30.50 9.37
CA SER A 49 29.12 30.18 9.33
C SER A 49 28.96 28.76 9.87
N GLU A 50 28.44 28.61 11.08
CA GLU A 50 28.13 27.30 11.63
C GLU A 50 27.15 26.60 10.69
N LEU A 51 27.53 25.41 10.24
CA LEU A 51 26.68 24.59 9.39
C LEU A 51 25.43 24.22 10.19
N THR A 52 24.24 24.54 9.66
CA THR A 52 23.00 24.18 10.34
C THR A 52 22.72 22.68 10.19
N VAL A 53 21.98 22.08 11.13
CA VAL A 53 21.57 20.66 11.07
C VAL A 53 20.84 20.35 9.77
N PHE A 54 19.97 21.24 9.32
CA PHE A 54 19.25 21.10 8.05
C PHE A 54 20.21 21.07 6.84
N ALA A 55 21.16 22.01 6.77
CA ALA A 55 22.13 22.03 5.69
C ALA A 55 23.04 20.78 5.69
N ALA A 56 23.43 20.32 6.88
CA ALA A 56 24.19 19.09 7.06
C ALA A 56 23.43 17.86 6.54
N GLN A 57 22.13 17.74 6.85
CA GLN A 57 21.27 16.67 6.36
C GLN A 57 21.18 16.67 4.83
N GLU A 58 20.95 17.84 4.22
CA GLU A 58 20.84 17.97 2.75
C GLU A 58 22.14 17.59 2.02
N ILE A 59 23.31 17.87 2.61
CA ILE A 59 24.60 17.42 2.08
C ILE A 59 24.67 15.89 2.03
N ILE A 60 24.27 15.22 3.12
CA ILE A 60 24.28 13.76 3.20
C ILE A 60 23.26 13.14 2.23
N TYR A 61 22.07 13.72 2.10
CA TYR A 61 21.08 13.22 1.13
C TYR A 61 21.58 13.32 -0.31
N LYS A 62 22.15 14.47 -0.69
CA LYS A 62 22.73 14.68 -2.03
C LYS A 62 23.85 13.70 -2.33
N PHE A 63 24.66 13.36 -1.33
CA PHE A 63 25.70 12.34 -1.46
C PHE A 63 25.12 10.97 -1.84
N PHE A 64 24.10 10.47 -1.14
CA PHE A 64 23.47 9.19 -1.47
C PHE A 64 22.74 9.21 -2.81
N ILE A 65 22.05 10.32 -3.14
CA ILE A 65 21.40 10.50 -4.44
C ILE A 65 22.44 10.45 -5.58
N TYR A 66 23.60 11.09 -5.40
CA TYR A 66 24.68 11.05 -6.37
C TYR A 66 25.17 9.61 -6.60
N HIS A 67 25.43 8.83 -5.55
CA HIS A 67 25.89 7.45 -5.70
C HIS A 67 24.87 6.54 -6.35
N ILE A 68 23.59 6.70 -6.03
CA ILE A 68 22.52 5.94 -6.68
C ILE A 68 22.47 6.18 -8.18
N ASN A 69 22.74 7.41 -8.63
CA ASN A 69 22.63 7.78 -10.04
C ASN A 69 23.90 7.49 -10.85
N ASN A 70 25.07 7.41 -10.21
CA ASN A 70 26.36 7.42 -10.90
C ASN A 70 27.27 6.24 -10.54
N SER A 71 26.87 5.34 -9.64
CA SER A 71 27.69 4.23 -9.18
C SER A 71 26.92 2.91 -9.23
N GLU A 72 27.65 1.80 -9.13
CA GLU A 72 27.03 0.49 -8.95
C GLU A 72 26.25 0.45 -7.62
N PRO A 73 25.09 -0.24 -7.58
CA PRO A 73 24.22 -0.33 -6.40
C PRO A 73 24.96 -0.80 -5.13
N GLU A 74 25.88 -1.74 -5.25
CA GLU A 74 26.70 -2.30 -4.18
C GLU A 74 27.56 -1.22 -3.52
N ILE A 75 28.07 -0.26 -4.31
CA ILE A 75 28.86 0.87 -3.81
C ILE A 75 28.00 1.76 -2.93
N SER A 76 26.74 2.00 -3.29
CA SER A 76 25.83 2.82 -2.48
C SER A 76 25.55 2.19 -1.09
N LEU A 77 25.49 0.86 -1.00
CA LEU A 77 25.38 0.13 0.27
C LEU A 77 26.69 0.17 1.07
N GLN A 78 27.83 0.02 0.41
CA GLN A 78 29.15 0.14 1.05
C GLN A 78 29.37 1.53 1.64
N GLU A 79 29.04 2.60 0.91
CA GLU A 79 29.16 3.97 1.42
C GLU A 79 28.20 4.21 2.60
N PHE A 80 26.99 3.65 2.56
CA PHE A 80 26.08 3.68 3.72
C PHE A 80 26.72 3.02 4.95
N LYS A 81 27.31 1.83 4.75
CA LYS A 81 28.01 1.09 5.80
C LYS A 81 29.18 1.89 6.36
N LYS A 82 30.04 2.45 5.49
CA LYS A 82 31.18 3.28 5.89
C LYS A 82 30.75 4.49 6.71
N ILE A 83 29.71 5.22 6.29
CA ILE A 83 29.31 6.48 6.92
C ILE A 83 28.61 6.24 8.25
N PHE A 84 27.64 5.33 8.31
CA PHE A 84 26.79 5.18 9.49
C PHE A 84 27.19 4.04 10.44
N ILE A 85 27.89 3.03 9.92
CA ILE A 85 28.16 1.79 10.68
C ILE A 85 29.63 1.76 11.11
N GLU A 86 30.54 1.82 10.14
CA GLU A 86 31.98 1.71 10.37
C GLU A 86 32.64 3.05 10.71
N LEU A 87 31.96 4.16 10.39
CA LEU A 87 32.43 5.54 10.56
C LEU A 87 33.81 5.77 9.95
N ILE A 88 34.08 5.08 8.84
CA ILE A 88 35.26 5.30 8.03
C ILE A 88 35.09 6.66 7.39
N ALA A 89 35.94 7.60 7.78
CA ALA A 89 35.95 8.97 7.28
C ALA A 89 35.92 8.94 5.74
N PRO A 90 34.81 9.38 5.09
CA PRO A 90 34.80 9.52 3.65
C PRO A 90 35.89 10.52 3.24
N VAL A 91 36.44 10.39 2.04
CA VAL A 91 37.47 11.32 1.54
C VAL A 91 36.98 12.77 1.52
N ASN A 92 35.66 12.98 1.52
CA ASN A 92 35.02 14.28 1.52
C ASN A 92 34.93 14.90 2.94
N PRO A 93 35.71 15.96 3.24
CA PRO A 93 35.71 16.60 4.55
C PRO A 93 34.39 17.30 4.90
N THR A 94 33.63 17.75 3.89
CA THR A 94 32.32 18.38 4.08
C THR A 94 31.30 17.36 4.58
N LEU A 95 31.37 16.11 4.11
CA LEU A 95 30.46 15.05 4.54
C LEU A 95 30.72 14.65 6.00
N ILE A 96 32.00 14.58 6.39
CA ILE A 96 32.42 14.39 7.78
C ILE A 96 31.86 15.52 8.64
N GLN A 97 32.12 16.78 8.28
CA GLN A 97 31.64 17.92 9.06
C GLN A 97 30.11 17.89 9.24
N SER A 98 29.36 17.58 8.19
CA SER A 98 27.90 17.42 8.26
C SER A 98 27.47 16.34 9.25
N LEU A 99 28.11 15.16 9.21
CA LEU A 99 27.77 14.07 10.12
C LEU A 99 28.06 14.47 11.59
N TYR A 100 29.20 15.12 11.83
CA TYR A 100 29.57 15.62 13.16
C TYR A 100 28.56 16.66 13.66
N THR A 101 28.18 17.63 12.84
CA THR A 101 27.17 18.65 13.18
C THR A 101 25.86 18.01 13.65
N ILE A 102 25.40 16.93 12.99
CA ILE A 102 24.14 16.26 13.37
C ILE A 102 24.29 15.45 14.66
N ILE A 103 25.41 14.73 14.84
CA ILE A 103 25.65 13.94 16.05
C ILE A 103 25.86 14.84 17.27
N GLU A 104 26.55 15.98 17.10
CA GLU A 104 26.80 16.95 18.17
C GLU A 104 25.53 17.68 18.61
N PHE A 105 24.61 17.95 17.68
CA PHE A 105 23.30 18.52 18.00
C PHE A 105 22.48 17.62 18.94
N ASN A 106 22.79 16.31 18.99
CA ASN A 106 22.30 15.36 19.99
C ASN A 106 20.76 15.27 20.10
N SER A 107 20.07 15.48 18.97
CA SER A 107 18.62 15.25 18.86
C SER A 107 18.34 13.89 18.24
N GLN A 108 17.64 13.02 18.97
CA GLN A 108 17.22 11.72 18.44
C GLN A 108 16.28 11.86 17.25
N GLN A 109 15.41 12.87 17.26
CA GLN A 109 14.47 13.13 16.17
C GLN A 109 15.19 13.50 14.88
N GLU A 110 16.19 14.38 14.96
CA GLU A 110 16.98 14.79 13.78
C GLU A 110 17.83 13.64 13.24
N PHE A 111 18.39 12.82 14.14
CA PHE A 111 19.09 11.61 13.73
C PHE A 111 18.16 10.61 13.03
N ASN A 112 16.98 10.35 13.60
CA ASN A 112 15.98 9.46 13.02
C ASN A 112 15.58 9.96 11.62
N ASN A 113 15.30 11.26 11.47
CA ASN A 113 14.94 11.87 10.19
C ASN A 113 16.03 11.66 9.13
N LEU A 114 17.29 11.95 9.48
CA LEU A 114 18.46 11.73 8.63
C LEU A 114 18.55 10.27 8.18
N PHE A 115 18.64 9.37 9.16
CA PHE A 115 18.93 7.98 8.93
C PHE A 115 17.80 7.30 8.14
N LYS A 116 16.56 7.57 8.54
CA LYS A 116 15.34 7.12 7.86
C LYS A 116 15.31 7.56 6.40
N ARG A 117 15.55 8.86 6.12
CA ARG A 117 15.52 9.36 4.74
C ARG A 117 16.65 8.77 3.89
N CYS A 118 17.85 8.57 4.44
CA CYS A 118 18.94 7.87 3.74
C CYS A 118 18.55 6.43 3.37
N CYS A 119 17.93 5.69 4.29
CA CYS A 119 17.43 4.34 4.01
C CYS A 119 16.40 4.36 2.86
N TYR A 120 15.44 5.30 2.89
CA TYR A 120 14.43 5.40 1.83
C TYR A 120 15.03 5.79 0.48
N ILE A 121 16.00 6.69 0.45
CA ILE A 121 16.70 7.05 -0.79
C ILE A 121 17.25 5.79 -1.48
N LEU A 122 17.93 4.91 -0.73
CA LEU A 122 18.47 3.64 -1.24
C LEU A 122 17.36 2.65 -1.61
N LEU A 123 16.42 2.39 -0.70
CA LEU A 123 15.33 1.43 -0.90
C LEU A 123 14.46 1.76 -2.11
N ASN A 124 14.16 3.04 -2.34
CA ASN A 124 13.39 3.50 -3.49
C ASN A 124 14.02 3.07 -4.81
N ASN A 125 15.33 3.26 -4.93
CA ASN A 125 16.06 2.88 -6.13
C ASN A 125 16.11 1.35 -6.28
N TRP A 126 16.55 0.64 -5.24
CA TRP A 126 16.76 -0.80 -5.31
C TRP A 126 15.47 -1.58 -5.54
N ILE A 127 14.37 -1.23 -4.87
CA ILE A 127 13.08 -1.92 -5.04
C ILE A 127 12.52 -1.71 -6.44
N SER A 128 12.67 -0.51 -6.99
CA SER A 128 12.27 -0.17 -8.35
C SER A 128 13.07 -0.98 -9.38
N ASN A 129 14.38 -1.12 -9.13
CA ASN A 129 15.32 -1.87 -9.97
C ASN A 129 15.39 -3.38 -9.66
N LYS A 130 14.47 -3.90 -8.83
CA LYS A 130 14.39 -5.33 -8.42
C LYS A 130 15.64 -5.85 -7.70
N GLN A 131 16.45 -4.98 -7.10
CA GLN A 131 17.64 -5.29 -6.32
C GLN A 131 17.27 -5.60 -4.85
N TYR A 132 16.43 -6.61 -4.65
CA TYR A 132 15.90 -6.96 -3.32
C TYR A 132 16.96 -7.46 -2.36
N GLN A 133 18.04 -8.05 -2.88
CA GLN A 133 19.14 -8.54 -2.07
C GLN A 133 19.83 -7.40 -1.30
N LEU A 134 20.13 -6.28 -1.97
CA LEU A 134 20.75 -5.11 -1.34
C LEU A 134 19.83 -4.48 -0.28
N ALA A 135 18.53 -4.43 -0.56
CA ALA A 135 17.55 -4.00 0.43
C ALA A 135 17.57 -4.90 1.68
N ARG A 136 17.67 -6.23 1.52
CA ARG A 136 17.80 -7.17 2.65
C ARG A 136 19.09 -6.95 3.43
N GLU A 137 20.20 -6.82 2.73
CA GLU A 137 21.52 -6.61 3.34
C GLU A 137 21.56 -5.32 4.16
N LEU A 138 20.94 -4.23 3.66
CA LEU A 138 20.80 -2.99 4.43
C LEU A 138 20.12 -3.22 5.78
N ILE A 139 18.98 -3.93 5.82
CA ILE A 139 18.27 -4.20 7.07
C ILE A 139 19.08 -5.09 8.01
N THR A 140 19.77 -6.08 7.45
CA THR A 140 20.61 -7.01 8.20
C THR A 140 21.75 -6.25 8.88
N ILE A 141 22.49 -5.43 8.12
CA ILE A 141 23.57 -4.58 8.63
C ILE A 141 23.08 -3.63 9.71
N ILE A 142 21.87 -3.07 9.58
CA ILE A 142 21.29 -2.19 10.61
C ILE A 142 21.00 -2.95 11.92
N SER A 143 20.53 -4.19 11.84
CA SER A 143 20.21 -5.00 13.02
C SER A 143 21.44 -5.49 13.80
N GLU A 144 22.52 -5.84 13.08
CA GLU A 144 23.74 -6.43 13.66
C GLU A 144 24.59 -5.43 14.48
N ILE A 145 24.35 -4.13 14.32
CA ILE A 145 25.04 -3.05 15.07
C ILE A 145 24.89 -3.22 16.59
N THR A 146 23.79 -3.84 17.02
CA THR A 146 23.45 -4.04 18.44
C THR A 146 24.44 -4.92 19.20
N LEU A 147 25.29 -5.68 18.50
CA LEU A 147 26.16 -6.71 19.08
C LEU A 147 27.62 -6.28 19.33
N SER A 148 28.03 -5.08 18.91
CA SER A 148 29.43 -4.65 18.96
C SER A 148 29.82 -3.88 20.23
N GLU A 149 31.00 -4.22 20.78
CA GLU A 149 31.58 -3.70 22.03
C GLU A 149 31.76 -2.15 22.10
N PRO A 150 31.83 -1.59 23.33
CA PRO A 150 32.03 -0.15 23.55
C PRO A 150 33.40 0.33 23.02
N GLN A 151 33.40 1.49 22.36
CA GLN A 151 34.62 2.16 21.89
C GLN A 151 34.90 3.43 22.69
N ALA A 152 36.16 3.87 22.70
CA ALA A 152 36.65 4.99 23.50
C ALA A 152 36.20 6.38 23.01
N ASP A 153 35.76 6.52 21.76
CA ASP A 153 35.39 7.82 21.19
C ASP A 153 33.94 8.23 21.53
N ASN A 154 33.79 9.44 22.06
CA ASN A 154 32.52 10.01 22.50
C ASN A 154 31.49 10.16 21.37
N ILE A 155 31.94 10.46 20.14
CA ILE A 155 31.05 10.68 18.99
C ILE A 155 30.52 9.35 18.46
N LEU A 156 31.39 8.36 18.33
CA LEU A 156 31.02 6.99 17.95
C LEU A 156 30.05 6.38 18.98
N LYS A 157 30.29 6.63 20.27
CA LYS A 157 29.38 6.22 21.34
C LYS A 157 28.00 6.84 21.19
N ARG A 158 27.91 8.14 20.90
CA ARG A 158 26.64 8.84 20.67
C ARG A 158 25.90 8.26 19.47
N LEU A 159 26.58 8.08 18.34
CA LEU A 159 25.97 7.50 17.16
C LEU A 159 25.43 6.08 17.42
N LYS A 160 26.23 5.21 18.06
CA LYS A 160 25.76 3.86 18.45
C LYS A 160 24.52 3.91 19.33
N VAL A 161 24.46 4.84 20.29
CA VAL A 161 23.25 5.02 21.13
C VAL A 161 22.06 5.46 20.29
N SER A 162 22.24 6.43 19.38
CA SER A 162 21.18 6.90 18.50
C SER A 162 20.70 5.82 17.54
N LEU A 163 21.60 5.00 17.00
CA LEU A 163 21.27 3.83 16.17
C LEU A 163 20.51 2.76 16.95
N ARG A 164 20.93 2.42 18.18
CA ARG A 164 20.19 1.46 19.03
C ARG A 164 18.77 1.94 19.30
N LYS A 165 18.60 3.22 19.62
CA LYS A 165 17.28 3.84 19.79
C LYS A 165 16.45 3.81 18.50
N PHE A 166 17.09 4.00 17.35
CA PHE A 166 16.44 3.88 16.05
C PHE A 166 15.97 2.45 15.78
N VAL A 167 16.81 1.45 16.01
CA VAL A 167 16.47 0.02 15.83
C VAL A 167 15.31 -0.41 16.73
N SER A 168 15.16 0.18 17.92
CA SER A 168 14.01 -0.04 18.80
C SER A 168 12.76 0.79 18.46
N SER A 169 12.79 1.59 17.39
CA SER A 169 11.71 2.53 17.06
C SER A 169 10.76 2.02 15.99
N GLN A 170 9.54 2.58 15.94
CA GLN A 170 8.57 2.32 14.89
C GLN A 170 9.11 2.66 13.48
N ASP A 171 10.04 3.62 13.37
CA ASP A 171 10.65 3.96 12.08
C ASP A 171 11.42 2.78 11.49
N TYR A 172 12.10 1.99 12.33
CA TYR A 172 12.80 0.79 11.88
C TYR A 172 11.83 -0.34 11.52
N GLU A 173 10.78 -0.55 12.32
CA GLU A 173 9.70 -1.49 11.97
C GLU A 173 9.09 -1.18 10.60
N ASN A 174 8.83 0.10 10.33
CA ASN A 174 8.33 0.57 9.04
C ASN A 174 9.30 0.27 7.89
N ILE A 175 10.60 0.42 8.10
CA ILE A 175 11.62 0.10 7.09
C ILE A 175 11.70 -1.42 6.85
N LYS A 176 11.56 -2.26 7.89
CA LYS A 176 11.54 -3.72 7.73
C LYS A 176 10.40 -4.19 6.84
N LEU A 177 9.27 -3.48 6.84
CA LEU A 177 8.14 -3.77 5.95
C LEU A 177 8.52 -3.75 4.47
N PHE A 178 9.66 -3.20 4.04
CA PHE A 178 10.06 -3.22 2.62
C PHE A 178 10.70 -4.55 2.17
N VAL A 179 11.25 -5.33 3.11
CA VAL A 179 12.03 -6.53 2.81
C VAL A 179 11.38 -7.83 3.27
N LEU A 180 10.30 -7.77 4.08
CA LEU A 180 9.61 -8.93 4.65
C LEU A 180 9.34 -10.07 3.65
N LYS A 181 8.92 -9.73 2.42
CA LYS A 181 8.57 -10.73 1.41
C LYS A 181 9.77 -11.43 0.77
N TYR A 182 10.94 -10.79 0.80
CA TYR A 182 12.09 -11.25 0.05
C TYR A 182 13.05 -12.07 0.91
N GLY A 183 12.86 -12.23 2.22
CA GLY A 183 13.77 -13.00 3.07
C GLY A 183 13.73 -14.52 2.85
N ASP A 184 14.89 -15.13 2.61
CA ASP A 184 15.15 -16.58 2.76
C ASP A 184 15.73 -16.88 4.16
N TYR A 185 15.47 -16.02 5.14
CA TYR A 185 15.69 -16.37 6.54
C TYR A 185 14.66 -17.43 6.91
N GLN A 186 15.17 -18.59 7.34
CA GLN A 186 14.43 -19.74 7.85
C GLN A 186 13.38 -19.35 8.92
N PRO A 187 12.36 -20.20 9.13
CA PRO A 187 11.05 -19.81 9.61
C PRO A 187 11.07 -19.55 11.12
N VAL A 188 11.46 -18.34 11.52
CA VAL A 188 10.72 -17.71 12.61
C VAL A 188 9.33 -17.56 12.05
N GLU A 189 8.36 -18.30 12.60
CA GLU A 189 6.97 -18.37 12.14
C GLU A 189 6.57 -17.06 11.49
N LYS A 190 6.36 -17.05 10.16
CA LYS A 190 5.99 -15.82 9.45
C LYS A 190 4.75 -15.31 10.14
N HIS A 191 4.93 -14.23 10.91
CA HIS A 191 3.86 -13.65 11.68
C HIS A 191 2.67 -13.42 10.76
N TRP A 192 1.45 -13.75 11.20
CA TRP A 192 0.29 -13.84 10.31
C TRP A 192 0.03 -12.54 9.54
N THR A 193 0.43 -11.41 10.12
CA THR A 193 0.36 -10.07 9.52
C THR A 193 1.24 -9.88 8.28
N SER A 194 2.32 -10.66 8.13
CA SER A 194 3.30 -10.55 7.03
C SER A 194 2.65 -10.68 5.66
N ARG A 195 1.59 -11.49 5.56
CA ARG A 195 0.81 -11.68 4.33
C ARG A 195 0.04 -10.42 3.92
N TYR A 196 -0.34 -9.61 4.90
CA TYR A 196 -1.12 -8.38 4.73
C TYR A 196 -0.24 -7.13 4.66
N GLN A 197 1.06 -7.29 4.42
CA GLN A 197 2.02 -6.24 4.12
C GLN A 197 1.51 -5.17 3.13
N PRO A 198 0.76 -5.48 2.06
CA PRO A 198 0.26 -4.44 1.16
C PRO A 198 -0.68 -3.43 1.83
N TYR A 199 -1.42 -3.86 2.85
CA TYR A 199 -2.27 -2.98 3.66
C TYR A 199 -1.46 -2.25 4.72
N LEU A 200 -0.52 -2.93 5.40
CA LEU A 200 0.37 -2.27 6.37
C LEU A 200 1.15 -1.10 5.77
N LEU A 201 1.56 -1.19 4.51
CA LEU A 201 2.22 -0.08 3.81
C LEU A 201 1.32 1.17 3.66
N ALA A 202 0.00 1.05 3.85
CA ALA A 202 -0.93 2.18 3.83
C ALA A 202 -0.70 3.18 4.96
N THR A 203 -0.30 2.72 6.15
CA THR A 203 0.08 3.63 7.23
C THR A 203 1.28 4.49 6.84
N GLN A 204 2.15 3.97 5.97
CA GLN A 204 3.32 4.71 5.52
C GLN A 204 3.03 5.70 4.39
N TYR A 205 2.36 5.27 3.31
CA TYR A 205 2.14 6.18 2.17
C TYR A 205 1.05 7.23 2.40
N LEU A 206 0.19 7.05 3.39
CA LEU A 206 -0.83 8.04 3.77
C LEU A 206 -0.39 8.99 4.87
N ASP A 207 0.61 8.64 5.67
CA ASP A 207 1.11 9.54 6.71
C ASP A 207 1.85 10.73 6.09
N THR A 208 1.31 11.93 6.30
CA THR A 208 1.87 13.19 5.82
C THR A 208 3.15 13.59 6.54
N LYS A 209 3.46 12.97 7.68
CA LYS A 209 4.73 13.16 8.41
C LYS A 209 5.88 12.40 7.76
N ASN A 210 5.60 11.38 6.96
CA ASN A 210 6.63 10.67 6.23
C ASN A 210 7.15 11.50 5.04
N THR A 211 8.43 11.33 4.73
CA THR A 211 9.04 11.99 3.58
C THR A 211 8.37 11.55 2.28
N LEU A 212 8.41 12.41 1.26
CA LEU A 212 7.80 12.13 -0.04
C LEU A 212 8.35 10.83 -0.64
N GLU A 213 9.66 10.60 -0.49
CA GLU A 213 10.36 9.40 -0.94
C GLU A 213 9.80 8.15 -0.26
N ALA A 214 9.64 8.17 1.07
CA ALA A 214 9.09 7.04 1.84
C ALA A 214 7.66 6.70 1.40
N ARG A 215 6.83 7.73 1.20
CA ARG A 215 5.44 7.55 0.78
C ARG A 215 5.33 6.96 -0.61
N GLN A 216 6.18 7.40 -1.54
CA GLN A 216 6.17 6.90 -2.91
C GLN A 216 6.57 5.42 -2.99
N THR A 217 7.64 5.02 -2.32
CA THR A 217 8.09 3.62 -2.35
C THR A 217 7.15 2.70 -1.60
N ALA A 218 6.58 3.11 -0.47
CA ALA A 218 5.53 2.35 0.20
C ALA A 218 4.33 2.11 -0.73
N LYS A 219 3.89 3.14 -1.48
CA LYS A 219 2.81 3.03 -2.45
C LYS A 219 3.15 2.09 -3.60
N LEU A 220 4.32 2.24 -4.22
CA LEU A 220 4.79 1.40 -5.34
C LEU A 220 4.90 -0.07 -4.93
N LEU A 221 5.48 -0.33 -3.75
CA LEU A 221 5.60 -1.70 -3.23
C LEU A 221 4.22 -2.29 -2.95
N SER A 222 3.32 -1.55 -2.29
CA SER A 222 1.94 -2.00 -2.02
C SER A 222 1.22 -2.38 -3.32
N GLN A 223 1.29 -1.54 -4.35
CA GLN A 223 0.70 -1.82 -5.67
C GLN A 223 1.27 -3.09 -6.30
N LYS A 224 2.61 -3.21 -6.33
CA LYS A 224 3.30 -4.39 -6.88
C LYS A 224 2.90 -5.69 -6.18
N LEU A 225 2.73 -5.65 -4.86
CA LEU A 225 2.30 -6.81 -4.09
C LEU A 225 0.85 -7.19 -4.39
N LYS A 226 -0.05 -6.20 -4.49
CA LYS A 226 -1.46 -6.40 -4.87
C LYS A 226 -1.57 -6.97 -6.28
N ASP A 227 -0.82 -6.44 -7.25
CA ASP A 227 -0.85 -6.93 -8.63
C ASP A 227 -0.30 -8.35 -8.76
N LYS A 228 0.76 -8.70 -8.01
CA LYS A 228 1.20 -10.09 -7.89
C LYS A 228 0.08 -10.98 -7.35
N TYR A 229 -0.60 -10.57 -6.28
CA TYR A 229 -1.72 -11.34 -5.75
C TYR A 229 -2.85 -11.52 -6.79
N LYS A 230 -3.21 -10.47 -7.54
CA LYS A 230 -4.23 -10.55 -8.60
C LYS A 230 -3.83 -11.59 -9.67
N PHE A 231 -2.57 -11.56 -10.10
CA PHE A 231 -2.05 -12.52 -11.07
C PHE A 231 -2.05 -13.95 -10.52
N ASP A 232 -1.54 -14.15 -9.30
CA ASP A 232 -1.48 -15.46 -8.66
C ASP A 232 -2.89 -16.04 -8.47
N LEU A 233 -3.87 -15.21 -8.09
CA LEU A 233 -5.27 -15.62 -7.96
C LEU A 233 -5.89 -16.02 -9.31
N ALA A 234 -5.65 -15.23 -10.35
CA ALA A 234 -6.12 -15.56 -11.70
C ALA A 234 -5.52 -16.87 -12.21
N MET A 235 -4.23 -17.10 -11.96
CA MET A 235 -3.56 -18.35 -12.33
C MET A 235 -4.08 -19.55 -11.53
N TYR A 236 -4.33 -19.37 -10.24
CA TYR A 236 -4.92 -20.38 -9.38
C TYR A 236 -6.33 -20.77 -9.86
N THR A 237 -7.19 -19.80 -10.18
CA THR A 237 -8.56 -20.10 -10.64
C THR A 237 -8.57 -20.80 -11.99
N SER A 238 -7.73 -20.43 -12.96
CA SER A 238 -7.68 -21.10 -14.27
C SER A 238 -7.20 -22.54 -14.17
N ARG A 239 -6.23 -22.81 -13.29
CA ARG A 239 -5.54 -24.10 -13.25
C ARG A 239 -6.20 -25.09 -12.30
N SER A 240 -6.77 -24.64 -11.18
CA SER A 240 -7.33 -25.49 -10.12
C SER A 240 -8.49 -26.39 -10.53
N GLN A 241 -9.10 -26.11 -11.67
CA GLN A 241 -10.21 -26.87 -12.20
C GLN A 241 -9.82 -27.80 -13.37
N SER A 242 -8.51 -27.93 -13.66
CA SER A 242 -7.98 -28.86 -14.65
C SER A 242 -7.57 -30.19 -14.02
N ALA A 243 -7.84 -31.31 -14.71
CA ALA A 243 -7.45 -32.66 -14.26
C ALA A 243 -5.93 -32.81 -14.07
N ALA A 244 -5.13 -32.07 -14.85
CA ALA A 244 -3.66 -32.04 -14.74
C ALA A 244 -3.14 -31.32 -13.48
N PHE A 245 -4.00 -30.54 -12.79
CA PHE A 245 -3.61 -29.75 -11.62
C PHE A 245 -3.50 -30.60 -10.35
N LYS A 246 -4.29 -31.67 -10.22
CA LYS A 246 -4.21 -32.59 -9.06
C LYS A 246 -2.85 -33.28 -8.92
N LEU A 247 -2.03 -33.28 -9.99
CA LEU A 247 -0.72 -33.95 -10.05
C LEU A 247 0.47 -33.05 -9.66
N LYS A 248 0.29 -31.72 -9.57
CA LYS A 248 1.35 -30.79 -9.15
C LYS A 248 0.83 -29.94 -8.01
N ASN A 249 1.52 -29.97 -6.85
CA ASN A 249 1.30 -29.08 -5.70
C ASN A 249 1.41 -27.60 -6.09
N SER A 250 0.37 -27.09 -6.73
CA SER A 250 0.23 -25.70 -7.14
C SER A 250 -0.17 -24.85 -5.95
N HIS A 251 0.50 -23.71 -5.82
CA HIS A 251 0.32 -22.80 -4.71
C HIS A 251 -1.05 -22.10 -4.76
N ASN A 252 -1.85 -22.26 -3.71
CA ASN A 252 -3.03 -21.43 -3.46
C ASN A 252 -2.59 -20.09 -2.86
N PRO A 253 -2.86 -18.95 -3.50
CA PRO A 253 -2.44 -17.64 -3.01
C PRO A 253 -3.25 -17.16 -1.79
N THR A 254 -4.28 -17.90 -1.36
CA THR A 254 -5.17 -17.58 -0.23
C THR A 254 -4.87 -18.47 0.99
N LEU A 255 -5.27 -18.05 2.20
CA LEU A 255 -5.26 -18.90 3.40
C LEU A 255 -6.54 -19.75 3.55
N LEU A 256 -7.51 -19.60 2.64
CA LEU A 256 -8.79 -20.30 2.71
C LEU A 256 -8.74 -21.73 2.17
N GLY A 257 -7.63 -22.15 1.57
CA GLY A 257 -7.53 -23.47 0.94
C GLY A 257 -8.60 -23.67 -0.15
N GLU A 258 -9.20 -24.85 -0.20
CA GLU A 258 -10.25 -25.20 -1.18
C GLU A 258 -11.50 -24.31 -1.08
N GLU A 259 -11.79 -23.74 0.10
CA GLU A 259 -12.91 -22.81 0.28
C GLU A 259 -12.76 -21.54 -0.56
N ALA A 260 -11.54 -21.18 -0.96
CA ALA A 260 -11.29 -20.05 -1.83
C ALA A 260 -12.05 -20.17 -3.16
N LEU A 261 -12.02 -21.35 -3.80
CA LEU A 261 -12.73 -21.55 -5.06
C LEU A 261 -14.24 -21.51 -4.88
N ARG A 262 -14.74 -22.14 -3.81
CA ARG A 262 -16.17 -22.11 -3.48
C ARG A 262 -16.64 -20.67 -3.26
N LEU A 263 -15.87 -19.89 -2.51
CA LEU A 263 -16.13 -18.47 -2.25
C LEU A 263 -16.10 -17.65 -3.55
N ILE A 264 -15.10 -17.85 -4.40
CA ILE A 264 -15.02 -17.18 -5.71
C ILE A 264 -16.27 -17.51 -6.54
N LYS A 265 -16.67 -18.78 -6.61
CA LYS A 265 -17.88 -19.18 -7.33
C LYS A 265 -19.14 -18.55 -6.71
N ILE A 266 -19.28 -18.50 -5.39
CA ILE A 266 -20.40 -17.83 -4.70
C ILE A 266 -20.44 -16.35 -5.05
N ILE A 267 -19.30 -15.66 -4.97
CA ILE A 267 -19.18 -14.24 -5.34
C ILE A 267 -19.58 -14.04 -6.80
N LEU A 268 -19.19 -14.96 -7.70
CA LEU A 268 -19.54 -14.91 -9.12
C LEU A 268 -21.01 -15.26 -9.40
N VAL A 269 -21.62 -16.19 -8.66
CA VAL A 269 -23.06 -16.55 -8.77
C VAL A 269 -23.95 -15.42 -8.26
N ASN A 270 -23.58 -14.83 -7.13
CA ASN A 270 -24.26 -13.66 -6.55
C ASN A 270 -24.15 -12.41 -7.45
N ARG A 271 -23.49 -12.50 -8.61
CA ARG A 271 -23.54 -11.47 -9.65
C ARG A 271 -24.90 -11.35 -10.33
N GLY A 272 -25.77 -12.38 -10.26
CA GLY A 272 -27.12 -12.32 -10.84
C GLY A 272 -27.16 -11.83 -12.31
N SER A 273 -28.30 -11.30 -12.75
CA SER A 273 -28.45 -10.61 -14.04
C SER A 273 -27.85 -9.19 -14.04
N LEU A 274 -27.70 -8.58 -12.86
CA LEU A 274 -27.07 -7.28 -12.64
C LEU A 274 -25.89 -7.41 -11.68
N ASN A 275 -24.68 -7.47 -12.23
CA ASN A 275 -23.42 -7.47 -11.48
C ASN A 275 -23.35 -6.25 -10.51
N TYR A 276 -22.74 -6.37 -9.32
CA TYR A 276 -22.55 -5.25 -8.38
C TYR A 276 -21.97 -3.98 -9.03
N ARG A 277 -21.12 -4.12 -10.06
CA ARG A 277 -20.63 -2.98 -10.83
C ARG A 277 -21.75 -2.28 -11.61
N SER A 278 -22.63 -3.05 -12.26
CA SER A 278 -23.82 -2.50 -12.92
C SER A 278 -24.76 -1.84 -11.92
N LEU A 279 -24.98 -2.47 -10.76
CA LEU A 279 -25.78 -1.88 -9.68
C LEU A 279 -25.17 -0.58 -9.13
N ALA A 280 -23.84 -0.54 -8.96
CA ALA A 280 -23.14 0.67 -8.55
C ALA A 280 -23.30 1.79 -9.59
N ASN A 281 -23.14 1.48 -10.88
CA ASN A 281 -23.33 2.45 -11.95
C ASN A 281 -24.76 2.99 -11.98
N ILE A 282 -25.77 2.11 -11.87
CA ILE A 282 -27.18 2.51 -11.79
C ILE A 282 -27.40 3.43 -10.58
N PHE A 283 -26.88 3.06 -9.42
CA PHE A 283 -26.99 3.86 -8.20
C PHE A 283 -26.34 5.24 -8.34
N ILE A 284 -25.13 5.32 -8.92
CA ILE A 284 -24.44 6.60 -9.17
C ILE A 284 -25.27 7.47 -10.12
N THR A 285 -25.79 6.90 -11.21
CA THR A 285 -26.62 7.64 -12.18
C THR A 285 -27.92 8.13 -11.54
N GLN A 286 -28.57 7.31 -10.71
CA GLN A 286 -29.79 7.70 -9.98
C GLN A 286 -29.53 8.70 -8.86
N SER A 287 -28.31 8.75 -8.34
CA SER A 287 -27.91 9.70 -7.29
C SER A 287 -27.46 11.06 -7.85
N GLN A 288 -27.59 11.28 -9.16
CA GLN A 288 -27.32 12.59 -9.74
C GLN A 288 -28.45 13.56 -9.41
N ASN A 289 -28.09 14.79 -9.02
CA ASN A 289 -29.03 15.89 -8.78
C ASN A 289 -30.04 15.67 -7.64
N ILE A 290 -29.75 14.78 -6.69
CA ILE A 290 -30.54 14.61 -5.47
C ILE A 290 -29.92 15.39 -4.30
N THR A 291 -30.71 15.63 -3.25
CA THR A 291 -30.19 16.22 -2.01
C THR A 291 -29.34 15.21 -1.25
N TYR A 292 -28.44 15.70 -0.40
CA TYR A 292 -27.59 14.84 0.41
C TYR A 292 -28.41 13.92 1.34
N LYS A 293 -29.54 14.41 1.86
CA LYS A 293 -30.47 13.59 2.65
C LYS A 293 -31.05 12.41 1.85
N GLN A 294 -31.56 12.69 0.64
CA GLN A 294 -32.10 11.65 -0.25
C GLN A 294 -31.02 10.63 -0.64
N PHE A 295 -29.78 11.09 -0.80
CA PHE A 295 -28.64 10.23 -1.03
C PHE A 295 -28.38 9.28 0.15
N LYS A 296 -28.36 9.78 1.40
CA LYS A 296 -28.17 8.93 2.60
C LYS A 296 -29.23 7.83 2.67
N GLU A 297 -30.49 8.17 2.46
CA GLU A 297 -31.60 7.20 2.46
C GLU A 297 -31.46 6.14 1.34
N SER A 298 -31.08 6.58 0.14
CA SER A 298 -30.89 5.69 -1.01
C SER A 298 -29.66 4.80 -0.85
N LEU A 299 -28.61 5.30 -0.19
CA LEU A 299 -27.38 4.57 0.08
C LEU A 299 -27.64 3.37 1.00
N ILE A 300 -28.43 3.53 2.06
CA ILE A 300 -28.83 2.40 2.93
C ILE A 300 -29.54 1.31 2.14
N LYS A 301 -30.51 1.70 1.28
CA LYS A 301 -31.24 0.77 0.41
C LYS A 301 -30.28 0.03 -0.52
N TYR A 302 -29.37 0.75 -1.17
CA TYR A 302 -28.36 0.16 -2.06
C TYR A 302 -27.45 -0.85 -1.33
N LEU A 303 -26.95 -0.50 -0.15
CA LEU A 303 -26.08 -1.36 0.64
C LEU A 303 -26.80 -2.63 1.10
N CYS A 304 -28.04 -2.50 1.58
CA CYS A 304 -28.84 -3.59 2.14
C CYS A 304 -29.65 -4.39 1.10
N TYR A 305 -29.60 -4.01 -0.18
CA TYR A 305 -30.24 -4.71 -1.30
C TYR A 305 -29.58 -6.09 -1.56
N TYR A 306 -29.71 -7.04 -0.64
CA TYR A 306 -29.11 -8.38 -0.83
C TYR A 306 -30.02 -9.55 -0.49
N HIS A 307 -31.16 -9.36 0.19
CA HIS A 307 -32.17 -10.42 0.31
C HIS A 307 -33.51 -9.78 0.70
N GLU A 308 -34.49 -9.77 -0.21
CA GLU A 308 -35.87 -9.32 0.05
C GLU A 308 -36.64 -10.19 1.08
N LYS A 309 -35.98 -11.09 1.82
CA LYS A 309 -36.68 -12.08 2.66
C LYS A 309 -36.27 -12.22 4.12
N LYS A 310 -35.45 -11.33 4.69
CA LYS A 310 -35.27 -11.30 6.15
C LYS A 310 -35.26 -9.87 6.69
N ASN A 311 -36.40 -9.56 7.31
CA ASN A 311 -36.72 -8.59 8.35
C ASN A 311 -35.86 -7.33 8.45
N SER A 312 -36.53 -6.19 8.29
CA SER A 312 -36.17 -4.83 8.74
C SER A 312 -35.89 -4.69 10.25
N SER A 313 -35.67 -5.79 10.98
CA SER A 313 -35.40 -5.86 12.42
C SER A 313 -33.92 -6.10 12.76
N ASP A 314 -33.05 -6.10 11.75
CA ASP A 314 -31.64 -6.40 11.97
C ASP A 314 -30.92 -5.21 12.63
N ILE A 315 -30.31 -5.47 13.80
CA ILE A 315 -29.62 -4.46 14.63
C ILE A 315 -28.61 -3.64 13.81
N TYR A 316 -27.84 -4.30 12.93
CA TYR A 316 -26.85 -3.61 12.08
C TYR A 316 -27.49 -2.61 11.10
N HIS A 317 -28.72 -2.84 10.64
CA HIS A 317 -29.41 -1.95 9.72
C HIS A 317 -29.79 -0.64 10.42
N GLN A 318 -30.29 -0.74 11.65
CA GLN A 318 -30.60 0.43 12.48
C GLN A 318 -29.33 1.22 12.84
N GLU A 319 -28.26 0.52 13.21
CA GLU A 319 -26.97 1.16 13.50
C GLU A 319 -26.40 1.90 12.27
N LEU A 320 -26.56 1.36 11.06
CA LEU A 320 -26.15 2.03 9.83
C LEU A 320 -26.99 3.29 9.53
N ILE A 321 -28.31 3.22 9.71
CA ILE A 321 -29.20 4.38 9.56
C ILE A 321 -28.79 5.47 10.56
N ASN A 322 -28.72 5.12 11.84
CA ASN A 322 -28.35 6.05 12.91
C ASN A 322 -26.97 6.68 12.67
N SER A 323 -26.02 5.89 12.16
CA SER A 323 -24.68 6.40 11.83
C SER A 323 -24.73 7.46 10.73
N LEU A 324 -25.51 7.25 9.67
CA LEU A 324 -25.63 8.17 8.54
C LEU A 324 -26.47 9.40 8.85
N ASP A 325 -27.59 9.25 9.55
CA ASP A 325 -28.48 10.36 9.88
C ASP A 325 -27.74 11.45 10.69
N ASN A 326 -26.87 11.02 11.60
CA ASN A 326 -26.02 11.91 12.40
C ASN A 326 -24.79 12.47 11.65
N PHE A 327 -24.50 11.98 10.44
CA PHE A 327 -23.30 12.38 9.69
C PHE A 327 -23.58 13.54 8.74
N HIS A 328 -23.07 14.73 9.11
CA HIS A 328 -23.23 15.99 8.38
C HIS A 328 -24.68 16.44 8.12
N PRO A 329 -25.55 16.50 9.15
CA PRO A 329 -26.95 16.92 8.98
C PRO A 329 -27.09 18.34 8.43
N GLN A 330 -26.11 19.21 8.66
CA GLN A 330 -26.09 20.58 8.13
C GLN A 330 -26.01 20.64 6.59
N ASN A 331 -25.54 19.57 5.95
CA ASN A 331 -25.42 19.49 4.49
C ASN A 331 -26.63 18.80 3.85
N ASP A 332 -27.66 18.41 4.62
CA ASP A 332 -28.75 17.54 4.16
C ASP A 332 -29.56 18.12 2.99
N GLU A 333 -29.74 19.44 2.99
CA GLU A 333 -30.44 20.18 1.93
C GLU A 333 -29.52 20.58 0.76
N GLU A 334 -28.21 20.36 0.87
CA GLU A 334 -27.27 20.62 -0.22
C GLU A 334 -27.38 19.56 -1.32
N SER A 335 -27.06 19.95 -2.56
CA SER A 335 -26.92 19.00 -3.66
C SER A 335 -25.76 18.04 -3.39
N LEU A 336 -25.98 16.74 -3.62
CA LEU A 336 -24.91 15.76 -3.56
C LEU A 336 -23.75 16.17 -4.48
N ASN A 337 -22.54 16.14 -3.94
CA ASN A 337 -21.31 16.35 -4.69
C ASN A 337 -20.29 15.24 -4.40
N SER A 338 -19.22 15.18 -5.18
CA SER A 338 -18.18 14.14 -5.07
C SER A 338 -17.46 14.14 -3.71
N SER A 339 -17.32 15.31 -3.08
CA SER A 339 -16.71 15.45 -1.75
C SER A 339 -17.59 14.83 -0.66
N LEU A 340 -18.90 15.12 -0.68
CA LEU A 340 -19.87 14.51 0.24
C LEU A 340 -19.91 12.99 0.04
N LEU A 341 -20.02 12.51 -1.21
CA LEU A 341 -19.97 11.08 -1.53
C LEU A 341 -18.73 10.39 -0.94
N LEU A 342 -17.54 10.96 -1.16
CA LEU A 342 -16.28 10.43 -0.65
C LEU A 342 -16.25 10.42 0.89
N ARG A 343 -16.65 11.52 1.53
CA ARG A 343 -16.67 11.65 2.99
C ARG A 343 -17.63 10.64 3.63
N THR A 344 -18.82 10.47 3.06
CA THR A 344 -19.82 9.51 3.54
C THR A 344 -19.33 8.08 3.36
N CYS A 345 -18.73 7.74 2.21
CA CYS A 345 -18.17 6.40 2.00
C CYS A 345 -17.01 6.10 2.96
N ASN A 346 -16.09 7.06 3.18
CA ASN A 346 -15.01 6.89 4.15
C ASN A 346 -15.54 6.76 5.57
N TYR A 347 -16.55 7.56 5.94
CA TYR A 347 -17.19 7.46 7.24
C TYR A 347 -17.85 6.09 7.46
N LEU A 348 -18.59 5.57 6.48
CA LEU A 348 -19.16 4.22 6.56
C LEU A 348 -18.11 3.13 6.66
N ILE A 349 -17.02 3.24 5.89
CA ILE A 349 -15.87 2.32 6.01
C ILE A 349 -15.34 2.34 7.44
N LYS A 350 -15.16 3.53 8.04
CA LYS A 350 -14.74 3.67 9.44
C LYS A 350 -15.72 2.96 10.38
N CYS A 351 -17.02 3.27 10.29
CA CYS A 351 -18.06 2.66 11.11
C CYS A 351 -18.08 1.13 11.01
N LEU A 352 -17.76 0.58 9.84
CA LEU A 352 -17.75 -0.85 9.56
C LEU A 352 -16.38 -1.51 9.77
N THR A 353 -15.37 -0.81 10.30
CA THR A 353 -14.03 -1.35 10.54
C THR A 353 -13.45 -0.94 11.89
N VAL A 354 -12.93 0.29 11.99
CA VAL A 354 -12.03 0.72 13.07
C VAL A 354 -12.20 2.20 13.36
N GLU A 355 -12.05 2.56 14.63
CA GLU A 355 -12.02 3.93 15.09
C GLU A 355 -10.70 4.64 14.77
N ASN A 356 -10.63 5.93 15.10
CA ASN A 356 -9.40 6.70 14.94
C ASN A 356 -8.31 6.28 15.93
N SER A 357 -8.70 5.70 17.07
CA SER A 357 -7.80 5.10 18.07
C SER A 357 -7.12 3.82 17.59
N GLY A 358 -7.64 3.20 16.52
CA GLY A 358 -7.23 1.85 16.09
C GLY A 358 -8.09 0.73 16.70
N GLU A 359 -9.03 1.05 17.60
CA GLU A 359 -9.94 0.07 18.18
C GLU A 359 -11.04 -0.33 17.20
N PRO A 360 -11.41 -1.62 17.12
CA PRO A 360 -12.50 -2.08 16.27
C PRO A 360 -13.85 -1.46 16.69
N THR A 361 -14.67 -1.04 15.73
CA THR A 361 -15.98 -0.46 16.04
C THR A 361 -16.98 -1.51 16.51
N ALA A 362 -18.00 -1.09 17.27
CA ALA A 362 -19.09 -1.97 17.69
C ALA A 362 -19.79 -2.64 16.50
N LEU A 363 -20.06 -1.88 15.43
CA LEU A 363 -20.62 -2.41 14.18
C LEU A 363 -19.73 -3.49 13.57
N PHE A 364 -18.42 -3.26 13.49
CA PHE A 364 -17.49 -4.27 12.98
C PHE A 364 -17.49 -5.53 13.85
N LEU A 365 -17.52 -5.39 15.18
CA LEU A 365 -17.62 -6.53 16.09
C LEU A 365 -18.94 -7.30 15.94
N ILE A 366 -20.07 -6.61 15.73
CA ILE A 366 -21.36 -7.24 15.40
C ILE A 366 -21.22 -8.06 14.10
N PHE A 367 -20.63 -7.47 13.05
CA PHE A 367 -20.40 -8.19 11.80
C PHE A 367 -19.44 -9.37 11.97
N ALA A 368 -18.40 -9.24 12.79
CA ALA A 368 -17.40 -10.27 13.03
C ALA A 368 -17.92 -11.45 13.86
N THR A 369 -18.81 -11.19 14.82
CA THR A 369 -19.31 -12.19 15.78
C THR A 369 -20.61 -12.84 15.35
N GLN A 370 -21.49 -12.09 14.67
CA GLN A 370 -22.86 -12.54 14.37
C GLN A 370 -23.10 -12.78 12.87
N LEU A 371 -22.27 -12.22 11.99
CA LEU A 371 -22.51 -12.23 10.55
C LEU A 371 -21.37 -12.90 9.78
N ASN A 372 -21.67 -13.25 8.53
CA ASN A 372 -20.70 -13.89 7.65
C ASN A 372 -19.68 -12.85 7.17
N PRO A 373 -18.35 -13.11 7.24
CA PRO A 373 -17.31 -12.23 6.70
C PRO A 373 -17.53 -11.79 5.25
N LEU A 374 -18.22 -12.63 4.45
CA LEU A 374 -18.63 -12.30 3.08
C LEU A 374 -19.59 -11.12 3.01
N MET A 375 -20.53 -10.99 3.95
CA MET A 375 -21.49 -9.88 3.94
C MET A 375 -20.77 -8.54 4.15
N LEU A 376 -19.90 -8.47 5.16
CA LEU A 376 -19.10 -7.28 5.41
C LEU A 376 -18.18 -6.95 4.23
N ALA A 377 -17.56 -7.97 3.63
CA ALA A 377 -16.74 -7.79 2.42
C ALA A 377 -17.55 -7.25 1.22
N ILE A 378 -18.80 -7.70 1.03
CA ILE A 378 -19.69 -7.19 -0.02
C ILE A 378 -20.09 -5.74 0.27
N LEU A 379 -20.37 -5.37 1.53
CA LEU A 379 -20.64 -3.98 1.91
C LEU A 379 -19.44 -3.07 1.59
N MET A 380 -18.23 -3.50 1.96
CA MET A 380 -16.99 -2.78 1.60
C MET A 380 -16.87 -2.64 0.09
N LEU A 381 -17.05 -3.73 -0.66
CA LEU A 381 -16.99 -3.72 -2.11
C LEU A 381 -17.99 -2.74 -2.73
N LYS A 382 -19.25 -2.75 -2.28
CA LYS A 382 -20.29 -1.83 -2.76
C LYS A 382 -19.88 -0.36 -2.55
N LEU A 383 -19.33 -0.03 -1.38
CA LEU A 383 -18.80 1.32 -1.09
C LEU A 383 -17.65 1.71 -2.04
N ILE A 384 -16.72 0.79 -2.30
CA ILE A 384 -15.61 1.04 -3.23
C ILE A 384 -16.09 1.21 -4.67
N LEU A 385 -17.12 0.47 -5.09
CA LEU A 385 -17.66 0.58 -6.45
C LEU A 385 -18.34 1.94 -6.72
N ILE A 386 -18.96 2.55 -5.70
CA ILE A 386 -19.57 3.88 -5.83
C ILE A 386 -18.59 5.02 -5.56
N SER A 387 -17.54 4.78 -4.77
CA SER A 387 -16.48 5.74 -4.46
C SER A 387 -15.10 5.05 -4.53
N PRO A 388 -14.50 4.93 -5.73
CA PRO A 388 -13.20 4.25 -5.90
C PRO A 388 -12.07 4.89 -5.07
N TYR A 389 -12.13 6.21 -4.87
CA TYR A 389 -11.16 6.93 -4.04
C TYR A 389 -11.16 6.51 -2.57
N SER A 390 -12.27 5.95 -2.08
CA SER A 390 -12.39 5.42 -0.72
C SER A 390 -11.57 4.15 -0.50
N GLN A 391 -11.09 3.49 -1.56
CA GLN A 391 -10.27 2.28 -1.43
C GLN A 391 -9.01 2.54 -0.61
N THR A 392 -8.38 3.70 -0.82
CA THR A 392 -7.18 4.09 -0.09
C THR A 392 -7.43 4.20 1.41
N TYR A 393 -8.60 4.70 1.80
CA TYR A 393 -9.00 4.79 3.21
C TYR A 393 -9.34 3.42 3.79
N LEU A 394 -10.01 2.55 3.03
CA LEU A 394 -10.24 1.16 3.43
C LEU A 394 -8.93 0.40 3.73
N GLU A 395 -7.92 0.60 2.89
CA GLU A 395 -6.60 -0.01 3.08
C GLU A 395 -5.93 0.47 4.37
N LEU A 396 -6.09 1.74 4.73
CA LEU A 396 -5.64 2.28 6.02
C LEU A 396 -6.40 1.66 7.19
N CYS A 397 -7.71 1.51 7.07
CA CYS A 397 -8.53 0.86 8.11
C CYS A 397 -8.13 -0.61 8.31
N PHE A 398 -7.85 -1.35 7.23
CA PHE A 398 -7.30 -2.71 7.34
C PHE A 398 -5.95 -2.71 8.03
N ALA A 399 -5.06 -1.78 7.69
CA ALA A 399 -3.75 -1.67 8.35
C ALA A 399 -3.90 -1.49 9.87
N ARG A 400 -4.77 -0.57 10.30
CA ARG A 400 -5.04 -0.31 11.73
C ARG A 400 -5.64 -1.53 12.44
N LEU A 401 -6.57 -2.25 11.81
CA LEU A 401 -7.09 -3.49 12.36
C LEU A 401 -6.00 -4.55 12.52
N ILE A 402 -5.12 -4.68 11.53
CA ILE A 402 -4.01 -5.63 11.58
C ILE A 402 -3.04 -5.26 12.71
N GLU A 403 -2.67 -3.98 12.83
CA GLU A 403 -1.81 -3.46 13.89
C GLU A 403 -2.44 -3.67 15.28
N TYR A 404 -3.75 -3.44 15.44
CA TYR A 404 -4.45 -3.66 16.71
C TYR A 404 -4.38 -5.12 17.19
N TYR A 405 -4.48 -6.08 16.27
CA TYR A 405 -4.47 -7.50 16.59
C TYR A 405 -3.08 -8.15 16.45
N GLN A 406 -2.04 -7.39 16.12
CA GLN A 406 -0.75 -7.98 15.74
C GLN A 406 -0.07 -8.76 16.88
N ASP A 407 -0.33 -8.41 18.13
CA ASP A 407 0.29 -9.09 19.27
C ASP A 407 -0.42 -10.42 19.61
N ASN A 408 -1.58 -10.68 18.99
CA ASN A 408 -2.34 -11.91 19.17
C ASN A 408 -1.88 -13.00 18.20
N SER A 409 -2.07 -14.25 18.62
CA SER A 409 -1.71 -15.41 17.80
C SER A 409 -2.59 -15.54 16.56
N ALA A 410 -2.07 -16.20 15.53
CA ALA A 410 -2.84 -16.50 14.32
C ALA A 410 -4.12 -17.32 14.61
N ALA A 411 -4.12 -18.12 15.67
CA ALA A 411 -5.27 -18.91 16.10
C ALA A 411 -6.40 -18.03 16.67
N GLU A 412 -6.06 -17.01 17.45
CA GLU A 412 -7.02 -16.05 18.00
C GLU A 412 -7.57 -15.12 16.92
N CYS A 413 -6.75 -14.81 15.91
CA CYS A 413 -7.11 -13.91 14.80
C CYS A 413 -7.76 -14.62 13.59
N GLN A 414 -8.15 -15.89 13.69
CA GLN A 414 -8.69 -16.66 12.55
C GLN A 414 -9.87 -15.97 11.86
N TRP A 415 -10.77 -15.35 12.62
CA TRP A 415 -11.93 -14.64 12.08
C TRP A 415 -11.50 -13.41 11.25
N LEU A 416 -10.49 -12.66 11.73
CA LEU A 416 -9.97 -11.47 11.06
C LEU A 416 -9.22 -11.86 9.80
N ILE A 417 -8.36 -12.88 9.89
CA ILE A 417 -7.65 -13.48 8.75
C ILE A 417 -8.68 -13.89 7.68
N LYS A 418 -9.72 -14.62 8.06
CA LYS A 418 -10.79 -15.03 7.14
C LYS A 418 -11.49 -13.81 6.51
N PHE A 419 -11.80 -12.79 7.29
CA PHE A 419 -12.38 -11.54 6.79
C PHE A 419 -11.47 -10.83 5.77
N LEU A 420 -10.19 -10.66 6.08
CA LEU A 420 -9.21 -10.04 5.19
C LEU A 420 -9.04 -10.82 3.89
N GLU A 421 -8.97 -12.15 3.95
CA GLU A 421 -8.90 -13.02 2.76
C GLU A 421 -10.16 -12.87 1.89
N VAL A 422 -11.35 -12.88 2.48
CA VAL A 422 -12.62 -12.71 1.77
C VAL A 422 -12.71 -11.34 1.12
N CYS A 423 -12.33 -10.28 1.84
CA CYS A 423 -12.24 -8.92 1.29
C CYS A 423 -11.25 -8.83 0.13
N GLN A 424 -10.06 -9.40 0.29
CA GLN A 424 -9.02 -9.36 -0.74
C GLN A 424 -9.46 -10.10 -2.02
N ILE A 425 -10.13 -11.25 -1.88
CA ILE A 425 -10.75 -11.97 -3.01
C ILE A 425 -11.85 -11.13 -3.65
N ALA A 426 -12.80 -10.61 -2.88
CA ALA A 426 -13.92 -9.83 -3.39
C ALA A 426 -13.45 -8.57 -4.16
N LEU A 427 -12.57 -7.77 -3.55
CA LEU A 427 -11.99 -6.58 -4.19
C LEU A 427 -11.17 -6.93 -5.44
N THR A 428 -10.49 -8.08 -5.46
CA THR A 428 -9.72 -8.53 -6.63
C THR A 428 -10.64 -8.96 -7.78
N ILE A 429 -11.69 -9.72 -7.49
CA ILE A 429 -12.65 -10.23 -8.49
C ILE A 429 -13.38 -9.08 -9.20
N TYR A 430 -13.64 -7.98 -8.49
CA TYR A 430 -14.31 -6.79 -9.02
C TYR A 430 -13.36 -5.68 -9.41
N GLY A 431 -12.04 -5.88 -9.27
CA GLY A 431 -11.02 -4.93 -9.71
C GLY A 431 -10.97 -4.78 -11.23
N ASP A 432 -10.28 -3.75 -11.72
CA ASP A 432 -10.41 -3.34 -13.12
C ASP A 432 -9.66 -4.23 -14.13
N ASN A 433 -8.64 -4.99 -13.71
CA ASN A 433 -7.65 -5.57 -14.64
C ASN A 433 -7.98 -6.99 -15.14
N VAL A 434 -8.72 -7.78 -14.36
CA VAL A 434 -9.03 -9.19 -14.67
C VAL A 434 -10.53 -9.41 -14.62
N GLN A 435 -11.12 -9.89 -15.70
CA GLN A 435 -12.50 -10.37 -15.73
C GLN A 435 -12.53 -11.83 -15.30
N TYR A 436 -13.31 -12.11 -14.27
CA TYR A 436 -13.63 -13.47 -13.82
C TYR A 436 -15.03 -13.82 -14.30
N ASN A 437 -15.18 -14.93 -15.02
CA ASN A 437 -16.46 -15.43 -15.54
C ASN A 437 -16.73 -16.83 -15.00
N LEU A 438 -18.01 -17.13 -14.76
CA LEU A 438 -18.45 -18.45 -14.34
C LEU A 438 -19.17 -19.12 -15.53
N VAL A 439 -18.73 -20.31 -15.91
CA VAL A 439 -19.31 -21.08 -17.01
C VAL A 439 -19.86 -22.38 -16.44
N ASN A 440 -21.15 -22.64 -16.65
CA ASN A 440 -21.75 -23.93 -16.31
C ASN A 440 -21.38 -24.95 -17.39
N MET A 441 -20.81 -26.08 -16.98
CA MET A 441 -20.36 -27.15 -17.87
C MET A 441 -21.39 -28.28 -18.03
N SER A 442 -22.60 -28.14 -17.47
CA SER A 442 -23.67 -29.14 -17.64
C SER A 442 -24.41 -28.95 -18.96
N ASP A 443 -24.62 -30.03 -19.73
CA ASP A 443 -25.40 -30.05 -20.99
C ASP A 443 -26.92 -29.88 -20.79
N LYS A 444 -27.39 -29.57 -19.58
CA LYS A 444 -28.82 -29.37 -19.31
C LYS A 444 -29.25 -27.99 -19.82
N HIS A 445 -30.03 -27.99 -20.90
CA HIS A 445 -30.67 -26.80 -21.47
C HIS A 445 -31.57 -26.10 -20.42
N GLN A 446 -31.14 -24.91 -20.02
CA GLN A 446 -31.86 -23.67 -19.62
C GLN A 446 -33.17 -23.67 -18.80
N GLU A 447 -33.88 -24.76 -18.50
CA GLU A 447 -35.25 -24.67 -17.94
C GLU A 447 -35.42 -24.85 -16.42
N GLU A 448 -34.37 -25.16 -15.66
CA GLU A 448 -34.45 -25.28 -14.19
C GLU A 448 -33.50 -24.30 -13.45
N GLN A 449 -33.71 -23.00 -13.62
CA GLN A 449 -32.95 -21.95 -12.91
C GLN A 449 -33.56 -21.61 -11.53
N LEU A 450 -33.52 -22.55 -10.59
CA LEU A 450 -33.69 -22.20 -9.18
C LEU A 450 -32.45 -22.50 -8.32
N PHE A 451 -31.56 -23.39 -8.76
CA PHE A 451 -30.31 -23.67 -8.04
C PHE A 451 -29.15 -23.94 -9.02
N ILE A 452 -28.19 -23.01 -9.11
CA ILE A 452 -26.94 -23.24 -9.83
C ILE A 452 -26.09 -24.22 -9.02
N ASP A 453 -25.87 -25.43 -9.53
CA ASP A 453 -24.92 -26.37 -8.93
C ASP A 453 -23.48 -25.87 -9.16
N LEU A 454 -22.90 -25.27 -8.11
CA LEU A 454 -21.55 -24.73 -8.09
C LEU A 454 -20.49 -25.78 -8.46
N ASN A 455 -20.76 -27.08 -8.29
CA ASN A 455 -19.80 -28.14 -8.61
C ASN A 455 -19.60 -28.30 -10.12
N ASN A 456 -20.63 -28.01 -10.92
CA ASN A 456 -20.58 -28.10 -12.38
C ASN A 456 -20.08 -26.81 -13.05
N CYS A 457 -19.86 -25.76 -12.27
CA CYS A 457 -19.35 -24.50 -12.78
C CYS A 457 -17.82 -24.41 -12.74
N ARG A 458 -17.24 -23.83 -13.80
CA ARG A 458 -15.83 -23.49 -13.91
C ARG A 458 -15.62 -21.97 -13.96
N VAL A 459 -14.51 -21.52 -13.39
CA VAL A 459 -14.10 -20.11 -13.31
C VAL A 459 -13.04 -19.86 -14.36
N PHE A 460 -13.29 -18.88 -15.22
CA PHE A 460 -12.35 -18.41 -16.23
C PHE A 460 -11.90 -17.00 -15.89
N SER A 461 -10.63 -16.71 -16.11
CA SER A 461 -10.03 -15.38 -15.93
C SER A 461 -9.49 -14.89 -17.27
N GLN A 462 -9.82 -13.65 -17.63
CA GLN A 462 -9.34 -13.00 -18.85
C GLN A 462 -8.82 -11.60 -18.51
N HIS A 463 -7.68 -11.22 -19.09
CA HIS A 463 -7.19 -9.85 -18.99
C HIS A 463 -8.12 -8.93 -19.79
N LYS A 464 -8.61 -7.83 -19.20
CA LYS A 464 -9.37 -6.85 -19.97
C LYS A 464 -8.45 -6.21 -21.00
N GLN A 465 -8.77 -6.31 -22.28
CA GLN A 465 -8.18 -5.40 -23.26
C GLN A 465 -8.73 -4.00 -22.93
N ILE A 466 -7.85 -3.06 -22.61
CA ILE A 466 -8.22 -1.66 -22.52
C ILE A 466 -8.63 -1.27 -23.95
N SER A 467 -9.93 -1.15 -24.21
CA SER A 467 -10.37 -0.38 -25.36
C SER A 467 -9.79 1.02 -25.14
N LYS A 468 -8.86 1.42 -26.00
CA LYS A 468 -8.58 2.84 -26.19
C LYS A 468 -9.88 3.44 -26.72
N ASP A 469 -10.78 3.81 -25.82
CA ASP A 469 -11.81 4.76 -26.17
C ASP A 469 -11.05 6.02 -26.59
N ARG A 470 -11.23 6.33 -27.87
CA ARG A 470 -10.65 7.50 -28.52
C ARG A 470 -11.26 8.73 -27.88
N ASP A 471 -10.38 9.62 -27.45
CA ASP A 471 -10.51 11.07 -27.22
C ASP A 471 -11.90 11.66 -26.94
#